data_AF-A3JVF0-F1
#
_entry.id   AF-A3JVF0-F1
#
_cell.length_a   1.000
_cell.length_b   1.000
_cell.length_c   1.000
_cell.angle_alpha   90.00
_cell.angle_beta   90.00
_cell.angle_gamma   90.00
#
_symmetry.space_group_name_H-M   'P 1'
#
loop_
_entity.id
_entity.type
_entity.pdbx_description
1 polymer ?
#
loop_
_entity_poly.entity_id
_entity_poly.type
_entity_poly.pdbx_seq_one_letter_code
_entity_poly.pdbx_strand_id
1 'polypeptide(L)'
;MEKTRQYSVVGRAIVMGKNWHITRNETSLTLSRRRHARFDVAVETVLSGGSKTRLAHQIRQDLWRALQNLRGFSPAVQITTIGAGVAVRAGGQIDGAFPRLQIEARIADVLENPKNRKRWVRHA
;
A
#
# COMPACT_ATOMS: atom_id res chain seq x y z
N MET A 1 -6.00 -26.96 28.25
CA MET A 1 -6.78 -25.73 27.98
C MET A 1 -5.80 -24.59 27.77
N GLU A 2 -5.40 -24.41 26.52
CA GLU A 2 -4.37 -23.48 26.09
C GLU A 2 -4.92 -22.05 26.12
N LYS A 3 -4.37 -21.20 27.01
CA LYS A 3 -4.64 -19.76 27.00
C LYS A 3 -3.84 -19.16 25.86
N THR A 4 -4.51 -18.87 24.75
CA THR A 4 -3.97 -18.19 23.57
C THR A 4 -3.32 -16.87 24.00
N ARG A 5 -1.99 -16.80 23.93
CA ARG A 5 -1.19 -15.59 24.18
C ARG A 5 -1.57 -14.53 23.16
N GLN A 6 -2.12 -13.43 23.66
CA GLN A 6 -2.36 -12.21 22.91
C GLN A 6 -1.00 -11.53 22.67
N TYR A 7 -0.32 -11.91 21.58
CA TYR A 7 0.93 -11.24 21.17
C TYR A 7 0.59 -9.82 20.71
N SER A 8 1.00 -8.84 21.52
CA SER A 8 0.88 -7.41 21.21
C SER A 8 1.79 -7.08 20.02
N VAL A 9 1.20 -6.93 18.83
CA VAL A 9 1.90 -6.52 17.59
C VAL A 9 2.17 -5.02 17.67
N VAL A 10 3.19 -4.63 18.45
CA VAL A 10 3.70 -3.27 18.43
C VAL A 10 4.60 -3.13 17.20
N GLY A 11 3.96 -2.95 16.04
CA GLY A 11 4.66 -2.69 14.78
C GLY A 11 5.54 -1.44 14.92
N ARG A 12 6.85 -1.61 14.79
CA ARG A 12 7.81 -0.49 14.90
C ARG A 12 7.61 0.44 13.71
N ALA A 13 7.00 1.60 13.95
CA ALA A 13 6.90 2.66 12.96
C ALA A 13 8.26 3.36 12.83
N ILE A 14 8.87 3.31 11.64
CA ILE A 14 10.10 4.06 11.34
C ILE A 14 9.70 5.25 10.46
N VAL A 15 10.03 6.47 10.91
CA VAL A 15 9.84 7.70 10.15
C VAL A 15 11.06 7.93 9.27
N MET A 16 10.86 8.13 7.96
CA MET A 16 11.92 8.59 7.05
C MET A 16 11.38 9.74 6.19
N GLY A 17 12.15 10.84 6.08
CA GLY A 17 12.02 11.95 5.11
C GLY A 17 10.63 12.56 4.88
N LYS A 18 10.41 13.82 5.32
CA LYS A 18 9.19 14.66 5.17
C LYS A 18 7.91 13.89 4.81
N ASN A 19 7.21 13.39 5.85
CA ASN A 19 5.80 12.95 5.85
C ASN A 19 5.48 11.52 5.37
N TRP A 20 6.38 10.54 5.51
CA TRP A 20 6.03 9.13 5.26
C TRP A 20 6.31 8.23 6.47
N HIS A 21 5.41 7.28 6.67
CA HIS A 21 5.45 6.32 7.77
C HIS A 21 5.50 4.91 7.21
N ILE A 22 6.44 4.11 7.72
CA ILE A 22 6.52 2.68 7.44
C ILE A 22 6.21 1.95 8.74
N THR A 23 5.16 1.13 8.71
CA THR A 23 4.85 0.17 9.77
C THR A 23 5.12 -1.23 9.25
N ARG A 24 5.81 -2.05 10.06
CA ARG A 24 6.09 -3.44 9.74
C ARG A 24 5.47 -4.34 10.79
N ASN A 25 4.85 -5.41 10.30
CA ASN A 25 4.46 -6.57 11.08
C ASN A 25 5.21 -7.79 10.49
N GLU A 26 5.02 -8.97 11.08
CA GLU A 26 5.75 -10.20 10.70
C GLU A 26 5.65 -10.50 9.19
N THR A 27 4.46 -10.38 8.61
CA THR A 27 4.20 -10.72 7.20
C THR A 27 3.99 -9.49 6.33
N SER A 28 3.63 -8.34 6.89
CA SER A 28 3.21 -7.15 6.13
C SER A 28 4.10 -5.92 6.33
N LEU A 29 4.22 -5.10 5.29
CA LEU A 29 4.76 -3.75 5.34
C LEU A 29 3.70 -2.78 4.85
N THR A 30 3.40 -1.74 5.63
CA THR A 30 2.51 -0.66 5.24
C THR A 30 3.29 0.64 5.13
N LEU A 31 3.21 1.28 3.97
CA LEU A 31 3.75 2.61 3.68
C LEU A 31 2.59 3.58 3.52
N SER A 32 2.52 4.61 4.35
CA SER A 32 1.45 5.60 4.32
C SER A 32 1.95 7.02 4.56
N ARG A 33 1.23 8.01 4.02
CA ARG A 33 1.53 9.42 4.28
C ARG A 33 1.16 9.88 5.70
N ARG A 34 0.14 9.25 6.29
CA ARG A 34 -0.29 9.51 7.68
C ARG A 34 0.23 8.41 8.61
N ARG A 35 0.39 8.75 9.90
CA ARG A 35 0.91 7.83 10.93
C ARG A 35 0.07 6.55 11.07
N HIS A 36 -1.25 6.70 10.99
CA HIS A 36 -2.17 5.57 10.91
C HIS A 36 -2.67 5.47 9.47
N ALA A 37 -2.27 4.39 8.79
CA ALA A 37 -2.74 4.10 7.45
C ALA A 37 -4.26 3.93 7.47
N ARG A 38 -4.95 4.70 6.64
CA ARG A 38 -6.39 4.57 6.37
C ARG A 38 -6.59 4.25 4.91
N PHE A 39 -7.52 3.34 4.65
CA PHE A 39 -7.87 2.86 3.32
C PHE A 39 -9.36 3.10 3.11
N ASP A 40 -9.75 4.36 2.91
CA ASP A 40 -11.14 4.70 2.60
C ASP A 40 -11.50 4.15 1.19
N VAL A 41 -10.51 4.10 0.29
CA VAL A 41 -10.52 3.36 -0.97
C VAL A 41 -9.28 2.46 -1.08
N ALA A 42 -9.44 1.26 -1.62
CA ALA A 42 -8.33 0.36 -1.91
C ALA A 42 -8.69 -0.66 -2.98
N VAL A 43 -7.69 -1.04 -3.77
CA VAL A 43 -7.75 -2.17 -4.72
C VAL A 43 -6.60 -3.12 -4.38
N GLU A 44 -6.84 -4.41 -4.61
CA GLU A 44 -5.87 -5.47 -4.34
C GLU A 44 -5.36 -6.10 -5.63
N THR A 45 -4.09 -6.50 -5.65
CA THR A 45 -3.48 -7.28 -6.73
C THR A 45 -2.39 -8.19 -6.15
N VAL A 46 -1.95 -9.16 -6.94
CA VAL A 46 -0.83 -10.05 -6.59
C VAL A 46 0.35 -9.80 -7.52
N LEU A 47 1.55 -9.78 -6.94
CA LEU A 47 2.81 -9.73 -7.67
C LEU A 47 3.67 -10.94 -7.31
N SER A 48 4.56 -11.32 -8.23
CA SER A 48 5.45 -12.49 -8.09
C SER A 48 6.48 -12.36 -6.95
N GLY A 49 6.58 -11.21 -6.28
CA GLY A 49 7.47 -10.99 -5.14
C GLY A 49 8.46 -9.83 -5.31
N GLY A 50 9.41 -9.73 -4.38
CA GLY A 50 10.42 -8.66 -4.32
C GLY A 50 10.47 -7.96 -2.95
N SER A 51 11.36 -6.98 -2.77
CA SER A 51 11.45 -6.20 -1.53
C SER A 51 10.16 -5.42 -1.31
N LYS A 52 9.45 -5.76 -0.23
CA LYS A 52 8.20 -5.08 0.19
C LYS A 52 8.38 -3.56 0.26
N THR A 53 9.53 -3.09 0.73
CA THR A 53 9.82 -1.66 0.86
C THR A 53 9.92 -1.01 -0.53
N ARG A 54 10.69 -1.59 -1.46
CA ARG A 54 10.86 -1.05 -2.81
C ARG A 54 9.56 -1.10 -3.61
N LEU A 55 8.82 -2.20 -3.53
CA LEU A 55 7.48 -2.33 -4.11
C LEU A 55 6.54 -1.24 -3.60
N ALA A 56 6.43 -1.09 -2.28
CA ALA A 56 5.55 -0.09 -1.68
C ALA A 56 5.90 1.34 -2.15
N HIS A 57 7.18 1.70 -2.20
CA HIS A 57 7.61 3.02 -2.68
C HIS A 57 7.25 3.28 -4.14
N GLN A 58 7.49 2.29 -5.02
CA GLN A 58 7.20 2.40 -6.45
C GLN A 58 5.70 2.49 -6.72
N ILE A 59 4.90 1.60 -6.12
CA ILE A 59 3.44 1.58 -6.28
C ILE A 59 2.85 2.89 -5.78
N ARG A 60 3.24 3.34 -4.59
CA ARG A 60 2.82 4.63 -4.03
C ARG A 60 3.16 5.80 -4.95
N GLN A 61 4.34 5.80 -5.57
CA GLN A 61 4.74 6.86 -6.49
C GLN A 61 3.82 6.95 -7.71
N ASP A 62 3.47 5.80 -8.30
CA ASP A 62 2.57 5.76 -9.45
C ASP A 62 1.13 6.10 -9.07
N LEU A 63 0.66 5.61 -7.91
CA LEU A 63 -0.65 6.01 -7.38
C LEU A 63 -0.74 7.51 -7.14
N TRP A 64 0.31 8.11 -6.56
CA TRP A 64 0.36 9.55 -6.36
C TRP A 64 0.29 10.28 -7.71
N ARG A 65 1.09 9.89 -8.71
CA ARG A 65 1.03 10.51 -10.04
C ARG A 65 -0.35 10.39 -10.67
N ALA A 66 -1.01 9.25 -10.51
CA ALA A 66 -2.34 9.00 -11.05
C ALA A 66 -3.45 9.77 -10.31
N LEU A 67 -3.32 10.02 -9.00
CA LEU A 67 -4.39 10.53 -8.15
C LEU A 67 -4.08 11.87 -7.45
N GLN A 68 -2.95 12.51 -7.70
CA GLN A 68 -2.54 13.76 -7.03
C GLN A 68 -3.54 14.93 -7.18
N ASN A 69 -4.36 14.92 -8.23
CA ASN A 69 -5.39 15.94 -8.46
C ASN A 69 -6.67 15.68 -7.63
N LEU A 70 -6.76 14.54 -6.94
CA LEU A 70 -7.87 14.23 -6.04
C LEU A 70 -7.66 14.97 -4.72
N ARG A 71 -8.53 15.95 -4.44
CA ARG A 71 -8.48 16.75 -3.22
C ARG A 71 -8.59 15.85 -1.98
N GLY A 72 -7.73 16.08 -0.99
CA GLY A 72 -7.72 15.32 0.26
C GLY A 72 -7.13 13.92 0.16
N PHE A 73 -6.61 13.50 -1.01
CA PHE A 73 -6.03 12.17 -1.16
C PHE A 73 -4.71 12.01 -0.40
N SER A 74 -4.64 10.98 0.44
CA SER A 74 -3.43 10.57 1.17
C SER A 74 -3.14 9.09 0.89
N PRO A 75 -2.13 8.78 0.06
CA PRO A 75 -1.89 7.40 -0.37
C PRO A 75 -1.37 6.50 0.77
N ALA A 76 -1.79 5.25 0.72
CA ALA A 76 -1.33 4.15 1.55
C ALA A 76 -1.18 2.88 0.71
N VAL A 77 -0.12 2.12 0.97
CA VAL A 77 0.17 0.84 0.30
C VAL A 77 0.57 -0.16 1.37
N GLN A 78 -0.07 -1.32 1.37
CA GLN A 78 0.29 -2.46 2.18
C GLN A 78 0.75 -3.61 1.28
N ILE A 79 1.88 -4.20 1.64
CA ILE A 79 2.45 -5.38 0.97
C ILE A 79 2.50 -6.50 1.99
N THR A 80 1.81 -7.59 1.73
CA THR A 80 1.75 -8.77 2.60
C THR A 80 2.40 -9.94 1.89
N THR A 81 3.35 -10.60 2.53
CA THR A 81 3.93 -11.84 2.03
C THR A 81 2.85 -12.93 1.99
N ILE A 82 2.70 -13.60 0.85
CA ILE A 82 1.83 -14.75 0.64
C ILE A 82 2.66 -15.86 -0.02
N GLY A 83 2.16 -17.11 -0.05
CA GLY A 83 2.87 -18.31 -0.50
C GLY A 83 4.01 -18.07 -1.52
N ALA A 84 3.66 -17.90 -2.80
CA ALA A 84 4.64 -17.72 -3.88
C ALA A 84 4.88 -16.25 -4.30
N GLY A 85 4.49 -15.26 -3.49
CA GLY A 85 4.57 -13.86 -3.91
C GLY A 85 4.16 -12.85 -2.84
N VAL A 86 3.56 -11.76 -3.28
CA VAL A 86 3.03 -10.73 -2.37
C VAL A 86 1.63 -10.28 -2.79
N ALA A 87 0.75 -10.18 -1.81
CA ALA A 87 -0.51 -9.46 -1.94
C ALA A 87 -0.23 -7.97 -1.72
N VAL A 88 -0.74 -7.15 -2.64
CA VAL A 88 -0.64 -5.69 -2.61
C VAL A 88 -2.03 -5.14 -2.39
N ARG A 89 -2.21 -4.36 -1.33
CA ARG A 89 -3.39 -3.52 -1.12
C ARG A 89 -2.99 -2.06 -1.28
N ALA A 90 -3.54 -1.38 -2.28
CA ALA A 90 -3.11 -0.06 -2.71
C ALA A 90 -4.29 0.91 -2.78
N GLY A 91 -4.12 2.12 -2.23
CA GLY A 91 -5.17 3.13 -2.22
C GLY A 91 -4.83 4.25 -1.25
N GLY A 92 -5.76 4.60 -0.38
CA GLY A 92 -5.52 5.60 0.66
C GLY A 92 -6.77 6.22 1.24
N GLN A 93 -6.55 7.28 2.02
CA GLN A 93 -7.60 8.14 2.54
C GLN A 93 -8.01 9.18 1.50
N ILE A 94 -9.30 9.52 1.49
CA ILE A 94 -9.85 10.65 0.73
C ILE A 94 -10.74 11.46 1.67
N ASP A 95 -10.48 12.76 1.78
CA ASP A 95 -11.30 13.64 2.61
C ASP A 95 -12.55 14.09 1.83
N GLY A 96 -13.74 13.86 2.41
CA GLY A 96 -15.03 14.26 1.83
C GLY A 96 -15.66 13.19 0.93
N ALA A 97 -16.72 13.58 0.20
CA ALA A 97 -17.39 12.70 -0.76
C ALA A 97 -16.55 12.53 -2.02
N PHE A 98 -16.54 11.34 -2.60
CA PHE A 98 -15.79 11.03 -3.82
C PHE A 98 -16.49 9.96 -4.65
N PRO A 99 -16.29 9.93 -5.98
CA PRO A 99 -16.87 8.91 -6.86
C PRO A 99 -16.09 7.60 -6.71
N ARG A 100 -16.43 6.79 -5.69
CA ARG A 100 -15.67 5.59 -5.27
C ARG A 100 -15.30 4.67 -6.43
N LEU A 101 -16.28 4.27 -7.25
CA LEU A 101 -16.07 3.34 -8.37
C LEU A 101 -15.05 3.88 -9.40
N GLN A 102 -15.11 5.18 -9.72
CA GLN A 102 -14.18 5.80 -10.66
C GLN A 102 -12.75 5.82 -10.10
N ILE A 103 -12.59 6.03 -8.79
CA ILE A 103 -11.28 6.04 -8.16
C ILE A 103 -10.72 4.63 -8.03
N GLU A 104 -11.54 3.64 -7.68
CA GLU A 104 -11.15 2.22 -7.68
C GLU A 104 -10.70 1.78 -9.08
N ALA A 105 -11.42 2.15 -10.13
CA ALA A 105 -11.02 1.87 -11.52
C ALA A 105 -9.64 2.48 -11.85
N ARG A 106 -9.39 3.75 -11.49
CA ARG A 106 -8.09 4.39 -11.71
C ARG A 106 -6.95 3.72 -10.94
N ILE A 107 -7.22 3.23 -9.73
CA ILE A 107 -6.23 2.47 -8.94
C ILE A 107 -5.96 1.13 -9.64
N ALA A 108 -7.01 0.43 -10.07
CA ALA A 108 -6.89 -0.82 -10.81
C ALA A 108 -6.07 -0.66 -12.09
N ASP A 109 -6.32 0.41 -12.88
CA ASP A 109 -5.55 0.72 -14.08
C ASP A 109 -4.05 0.85 -13.80
N VAL A 110 -3.67 1.49 -12.68
CA VAL A 110 -2.27 1.60 -12.26
C VAL A 110 -1.69 0.25 -11.88
N LEU A 111 -2.42 -0.54 -11.10
CA LEU A 111 -2.00 -1.84 -10.56
C LEU A 111 -1.87 -2.91 -11.65
N GLU A 112 -2.78 -2.91 -12.61
CA GLU A 112 -2.84 -3.90 -13.68
C GLU A 112 -2.01 -3.51 -14.91
N ASN A 113 -1.51 -2.26 -14.98
CA ASN A 113 -0.65 -1.81 -16.07
C ASN A 113 0.61 -2.71 -16.21
N PRO A 114 0.79 -3.42 -17.34
CA PRO A 114 1.89 -4.36 -17.49
C PRO A 114 3.28 -3.71 -17.42
N LYS A 115 3.44 -2.46 -17.86
CA LYS A 115 4.71 -1.73 -17.80
C LYS A 115 5.07 -1.40 -16.35
N ASN A 116 4.09 -0.98 -15.56
CA ASN A 116 4.27 -0.72 -14.13
C ASN A 116 4.67 -2.00 -13.40
N ARG A 117 3.91 -3.09 -13.57
CA ARG A 117 4.16 -4.36 -12.90
C ARG A 117 5.56 -4.92 -13.21
N LYS A 118 5.95 -4.94 -14.49
CA LYS A 118 7.30 -5.37 -14.91
C LYS A 118 8.39 -4.51 -14.27
N ARG A 119 8.22 -3.19 -14.26
CA ARG A 119 9.17 -2.26 -13.64
C ARG A 119 9.26 -2.48 -12.13
N TRP A 120 8.12 -2.62 -11.46
CA TRP A 120 8.08 -2.82 -10.01
C TRP A 120 8.84 -4.06 -9.60
N VAL A 121 8.54 -5.20 -10.22
CA VAL A 121 9.22 -6.48 -9.92
C VAL A 121 10.71 -6.42 -10.26
N ARG A 122 11.10 -5.82 -11.39
CA ARG A 122 12.50 -5.69 -11.80
C ARG A 122 13.34 -4.85 -10.82
N HIS A 123 12.74 -3.82 -10.22
CA HIS A 123 13.42 -2.89 -9.31
C HIS A 123 13.01 -3.07 -7.85
N ALA A 124 12.37 -4.20 -7.53
CA ALA A 124 12.07 -4.60 -6.17
C ALA A 124 13.27 -5.24 -5.47
#